data_AF-A0A9N8VR64-F1
#
_entry.id   AF-A0A9N8VR64-F1
#
_cell.length_a   1.000
_cell.length_b   1.000
_cell.length_c   1.000
_cell.angle_alpha   90.00
_cell.angle_beta   90.00
_cell.angle_gamma   90.00
#
_symmetry.space_group_name_H-M   'P 1'
#
loop_
_entity.id
_entity.type
_entity.pdbx_description
1 polymer ?
#
loop_
_entity_poly.entity_id
_entity_poly.type
_entity_poly.pdbx_seq_one_letter_code
_entity_poly.pdbx_strand_id
1 'polypeptide(L)'
;MSSVLSNLRDGNEEFSRQLEKLRAISPNYATESLETSFNWDEIAAEINDVEGEWYIVAFRSILRTDADNKLLYEADAKAHNEAILHGGLLKYWVGEPNQYRECLSFCIWTNRNISIKATQNHRHTDAKRLADTMYETYSLERYMLKKTKGKTKININRVF
;
A
#
# COMPACT_ATOMS: atom_id res chain seq x y z
N MET A 1 31.10 -20.47 -24.85
CA MET A 1 29.98 -19.69 -25.40
C MET A 1 29.05 -19.34 -24.25
N SER A 2 28.76 -18.05 -24.15
CA SER A 2 28.15 -17.35 -23.02
C SER A 2 26.77 -17.88 -22.63
N SER A 3 26.61 -18.26 -21.37
CA SER A 3 25.31 -18.21 -20.68
C SER A 3 25.47 -17.21 -19.56
N VAL A 4 25.24 -15.94 -19.91
CA VAL A 4 25.17 -14.80 -19.00
C VAL A 4 24.41 -15.20 -17.75
N LEU A 5 25.12 -15.15 -16.62
CA LEU A 5 24.59 -15.25 -15.27
C LEU A 5 23.33 -14.38 -15.19
N SER A 6 22.21 -15.02 -14.84
CA SER A 6 20.91 -14.41 -14.63
C SER A 6 20.95 -13.41 -13.46
N ASN A 7 21.49 -12.21 -13.70
CA ASN A 7 21.36 -11.05 -12.83
C ASN A 7 19.98 -10.40 -13.00
N LEU A 8 18.91 -11.19 -12.92
CA LEU A 8 17.58 -10.65 -12.69
C LEU A 8 17.54 -10.32 -11.19
N ARG A 9 17.80 -9.06 -10.84
CA ARG A 9 17.44 -8.54 -9.51
C ARG A 9 15.98 -8.89 -9.25
N ASP A 10 15.66 -9.36 -8.04
CA ASP A 10 14.27 -9.62 -7.66
C ASP A 10 13.47 -8.31 -7.83
N GLY A 11 12.46 -8.33 -8.71
CA GLY A 11 11.62 -7.17 -8.98
C GLY A 11 10.94 -6.63 -7.73
N ASN A 12 10.71 -7.48 -6.72
CA ASN A 12 10.15 -7.06 -5.43
C ASN A 12 11.14 -6.21 -4.62
N GLU A 13 12.41 -6.62 -4.55
CA GLU A 13 13.44 -5.90 -3.79
C GLU A 13 13.70 -4.52 -4.40
N GLU A 14 13.87 -4.46 -5.73
CA GLU A 14 14.10 -3.20 -6.43
C GLU A 14 12.88 -2.29 -6.34
N PHE A 15 11.67 -2.82 -6.49
CA PHE A 15 10.46 -2.01 -6.33
C PHE A 15 10.29 -1.51 -4.89
N SER A 16 10.46 -2.38 -3.88
CA SER A 16 10.39 -1.99 -2.46
C SER A 16 11.37 -0.87 -2.14
N ARG A 17 12.61 -0.95 -2.63
CA ARG A 17 13.61 0.11 -2.45
C ARG A 17 13.16 1.46 -3.02
N GLN A 18 12.52 1.49 -4.18
CA GLN A 18 12.02 2.74 -4.75
C GLN A 18 10.75 3.24 -4.07
N LEU A 19 9.91 2.34 -3.53
CA LEU A 19 8.71 2.71 -2.76
C LEU A 19 9.03 3.53 -1.51
N GLU A 20 10.28 3.59 -1.04
CA GLU A 20 10.68 4.54 0.00
C GLU A 20 10.59 6.01 -0.43
N LYS A 21 10.64 6.29 -1.74
CA LYS A 21 10.45 7.63 -2.32
C LYS A 21 8.98 7.92 -2.66
N LEU A 22 8.06 6.98 -2.40
CA LEU A 22 6.64 7.14 -2.69
C LEU A 22 6.04 8.23 -1.81
N ARG A 23 5.43 9.23 -2.42
CA ARG A 23 4.77 10.34 -1.74
C ARG A 23 3.50 10.75 -2.47
N ALA A 24 2.56 11.31 -1.71
CA ALA A 24 1.42 11.98 -2.30
C ALA A 24 1.89 13.26 -3.03
N ILE A 25 1.32 13.51 -4.20
CA ILE A 25 1.56 14.72 -5.02
C ILE A 25 0.30 15.59 -5.15
N SER A 26 -0.86 15.06 -4.74
CA SER A 26 -2.12 15.79 -4.64
C SER A 26 -2.46 16.04 -3.18
N PRO A 27 -2.89 17.25 -2.77
CA PRO A 27 -3.40 17.50 -1.42
C PRO A 27 -4.71 16.74 -1.12
N ASN A 28 -5.41 16.24 -2.15
CA ASN A 28 -6.66 15.51 -2.02
C ASN A 28 -6.49 13.99 -2.14
N TYR A 29 -5.27 13.46 -1.89
CA TYR A 29 -4.97 12.03 -2.02
C TYR A 29 -5.95 11.12 -1.24
N ALA A 30 -6.55 11.63 -0.16
CA ALA A 30 -7.50 10.89 0.67
C ALA A 30 -8.77 10.48 -0.08
N THR A 31 -9.16 11.20 -1.13
CA THR A 31 -10.39 10.98 -1.90
C THR A 31 -10.16 10.75 -3.39
N GLU A 32 -9.06 11.24 -3.95
CA GLU A 32 -8.69 11.06 -5.35
C GLU A 32 -8.11 9.66 -5.66
N SER A 33 -8.03 9.33 -6.95
CA SER A 33 -7.54 8.03 -7.41
C SER A 33 -6.07 7.81 -7.03
N LEU A 34 -5.71 6.58 -6.65
CA LEU A 34 -4.31 6.27 -6.34
C LEU A 34 -3.37 6.57 -7.52
N GLU A 35 -3.82 6.35 -8.75
CA GLU A 35 -3.02 6.58 -9.97
C GLU A 35 -2.57 8.03 -10.12
N THR A 36 -3.43 8.98 -9.77
CA THR A 36 -3.15 10.42 -9.97
C THR A 36 -2.62 11.10 -8.72
N SER A 37 -2.85 10.54 -7.54
CA SER A 37 -2.50 11.19 -6.27
C SER A 37 -1.08 10.98 -5.80
N PHE A 38 -0.30 10.09 -6.44
CA PHE A 38 1.06 9.73 -6.03
C PHE A 38 2.06 9.82 -7.19
N ASN A 39 3.34 9.97 -6.86
CA ASN A 39 4.45 10.11 -7.82
C ASN A 39 4.84 8.81 -8.55
N TRP A 40 3.88 8.00 -8.99
CA TRP A 40 4.15 6.69 -9.61
C TRP A 40 5.06 6.75 -10.82
N ASP A 41 4.96 7.79 -11.64
CA ASP A 41 5.79 7.98 -12.83
C ASP A 41 7.28 8.16 -12.46
N GLU A 42 7.56 8.84 -11.34
CA GLU A 42 8.94 8.96 -10.82
C GLU A 42 9.46 7.59 -10.34
N ILE A 43 8.64 6.83 -9.62
CA ILE A 43 9.00 5.48 -9.18
C ILE A 43 9.24 4.56 -10.38
N ALA A 44 8.38 4.63 -11.38
CA ALA A 44 8.43 3.80 -12.58
C ALA A 44 9.70 4.05 -13.41
N ALA A 45 10.16 5.30 -13.49
CA ALA A 45 11.39 5.68 -14.17
C ALA A 45 12.64 5.06 -13.52
N GLU A 46 12.67 4.97 -12.18
CA GLU A 46 13.79 4.40 -11.42
C GLU A 46 13.89 2.87 -11.55
N ILE A 47 12.78 2.20 -11.90
CA ILE A 47 12.70 0.73 -12.09
C ILE A 47 12.48 0.35 -13.56
N ASN A 48 13.07 1.08 -14.50
CA ASN A 48 12.81 0.88 -15.93
C ASN A 48 13.02 -0.57 -16.41
N ASP A 49 14.06 -1.24 -15.90
CA ASP A 49 14.39 -2.64 -16.26
C ASP A 49 13.61 -3.71 -15.50
N VAL A 50 12.76 -3.32 -14.56
CA VAL A 50 11.92 -4.22 -13.76
C VAL A 50 10.59 -4.48 -14.46
N GLU A 51 10.16 -5.73 -14.38
CA GLU A 51 8.81 -6.19 -14.71
C GLU A 51 8.20 -6.90 -13.51
N GLY A 52 6.93 -6.63 -13.22
CA GLY A 52 6.26 -7.23 -12.07
C GLY A 52 4.80 -6.83 -11.93
N GLU A 53 4.10 -7.61 -11.12
CA GLU A 53 2.73 -7.36 -10.70
C GLU A 53 2.66 -7.39 -9.17
N TRP A 54 2.00 -6.40 -8.58
CA TRP A 54 1.87 -6.25 -7.13
C TRP A 54 0.43 -5.90 -6.75
N TYR A 55 0.13 -6.07 -5.47
CA TYR A 55 -1.24 -5.93 -4.97
C TYR A 55 -1.35 -4.82 -3.94
N ILE A 56 -2.31 -3.91 -4.11
CA ILE A 56 -2.61 -2.86 -3.14
C ILE A 56 -3.91 -3.20 -2.40
N VAL A 57 -3.89 -3.02 -1.08
CA VAL A 57 -5.09 -2.86 -0.26
C VAL A 57 -5.09 -1.45 0.29
N ALA A 58 -6.05 -0.63 -0.13
CA ALA A 58 -6.21 0.74 0.32
C ALA A 58 -7.42 0.86 1.25
N PHE A 59 -7.20 1.53 2.38
CA PHE A 59 -8.20 1.83 3.40
C PHE A 59 -8.51 3.32 3.33
N ARG A 60 -9.68 3.65 2.81
CA ARG A 60 -10.22 5.03 2.84
C ARG A 60 -11.21 5.13 3.97
N SER A 61 -11.18 6.22 4.73
CA SER A 61 -12.05 6.36 5.89
C SER A 61 -12.34 7.81 6.24
N ILE A 62 -13.38 8.01 7.05
CA ILE A 62 -13.68 9.26 7.74
C ILE A 62 -13.58 8.98 9.23
N LEU A 63 -12.64 9.61 9.91
CA LEU A 63 -12.43 9.42 11.35
C LEU A 63 -13.59 10.05 12.14
N ARG A 64 -14.07 9.40 13.21
CA ARG A 64 -15.06 10.02 14.11
C ARG A 64 -14.46 11.19 14.88
N THR A 65 -15.32 12.12 15.31
CA THR A 65 -14.89 13.30 16.08
C THR A 65 -14.38 12.93 17.47
N ASP A 66 -14.85 11.81 18.01
CA ASP A 66 -14.52 11.26 19.33
C ASP A 66 -13.50 10.11 19.26
N ALA A 67 -12.87 9.89 18.10
CA ALA A 67 -11.94 8.79 17.91
C ALA A 67 -10.69 8.93 18.79
N ASP A 68 -10.27 7.83 19.41
CA ASP A 68 -9.02 7.75 20.13
C ASP A 68 -7.87 7.47 19.15
N ASN A 69 -7.22 8.55 18.69
CA ASN A 69 -6.10 8.48 17.76
C ASN A 69 -4.91 7.67 18.30
N LYS A 70 -4.68 7.70 19.61
CA LYS A 70 -3.58 6.96 20.22
C LYS A 70 -3.87 5.46 20.17
N LEU A 71 -5.09 5.07 20.51
CA LEU A 71 -5.52 3.67 20.45
C LEU A 71 -5.47 3.13 19.02
N LEU A 72 -5.90 3.94 18.03
CA LEU A 72 -5.78 3.60 16.60
C LEU A 72 -4.32 3.39 16.20
N TYR A 73 -3.44 4.34 16.53
CA TYR A 73 -2.01 4.25 16.20
C TYR A 73 -1.37 2.98 16.80
N GLU A 74 -1.68 2.65 18.06
CA GLU A 74 -1.15 1.45 18.70
C GLU A 74 -1.66 0.14 18.08
N ALA A 75 -2.94 0.09 17.71
CA ALA A 75 -3.52 -1.08 17.06
C ALA A 75 -2.93 -1.27 15.65
N ASP A 76 -2.80 -0.17 14.91
CA ASP A 76 -2.22 -0.16 13.57
C ASP A 76 -0.75 -0.57 13.58
N ALA A 77 0.06 -0.03 14.50
CA ALA A 77 1.46 -0.41 14.65
C ALA A 77 1.63 -1.91 14.96
N LYS A 78 0.73 -2.50 15.76
CA LYS A 78 0.74 -3.95 16.04
C LYS A 78 0.38 -4.77 14.80
N ALA A 79 -0.63 -4.36 14.04
CA ALA A 79 -1.02 -5.01 12.79
C ALA A 79 0.09 -4.90 11.74
N HIS A 80 0.70 -3.72 11.59
CA HIS A 80 1.81 -3.51 10.68
C HIS A 80 3.03 -4.38 11.01
N ASN A 81 3.43 -4.44 12.28
CA ASN A 81 4.53 -5.32 12.72
C ASN A 81 4.22 -6.80 12.44
N GLU A 82 2.97 -7.24 12.65
CA GLU A 82 2.53 -8.59 12.30
C GLU A 82 2.59 -8.86 10.79
N ALA A 83 2.23 -7.87 9.95
CA ALA A 83 2.39 -7.95 8.50
C ALA A 83 3.86 -8.06 8.06
N ILE A 84 4.76 -7.30 8.67
CA ILE A 84 6.21 -7.39 8.41
C ILE A 84 6.70 -8.81 8.72
N LEU A 85 6.36 -9.33 9.90
CA LEU A 85 6.79 -10.67 10.33
C LEU A 85 6.22 -11.80 9.47
N HIS A 86 5.03 -11.61 8.90
CA HIS A 86 4.45 -12.56 7.94
C HIS A 86 5.21 -12.61 6.61
N GLY A 87 5.82 -11.49 6.21
CA GLY A 87 6.58 -11.34 4.98
C GLY A 87 5.74 -10.98 3.76
N GLY A 88 6.40 -10.41 2.74
CA GLY A 88 5.81 -10.02 1.46
C GLY A 88 5.06 -8.68 1.46
N LEU A 89 5.10 -7.92 2.55
CA LEU A 89 4.75 -6.50 2.56
C LEU A 89 5.92 -5.69 1.95
N LEU A 90 5.65 -4.92 0.91
CA LEU A 90 6.64 -4.10 0.21
C LEU A 90 6.66 -2.64 0.67
N LYS A 91 5.49 -2.11 1.03
CA LYS A 91 5.33 -0.76 1.59
C LYS A 91 4.06 -0.70 2.42
N TYR A 92 4.13 0.01 3.54
CA TYR A 92 2.98 0.57 4.22
C TYR A 92 3.05 2.09 4.12
N TRP A 93 1.99 2.71 3.62
CA TRP A 93 1.86 4.15 3.48
C TRP A 93 0.67 4.65 4.30
N VAL A 94 0.90 5.71 5.09
CA VAL A 94 -0.10 6.30 5.98
C VAL A 94 -0.16 7.79 5.72
N GLY A 95 -1.36 8.29 5.40
CA GLY A 95 -1.64 9.72 5.28
C GLY A 95 -2.20 10.29 6.57
N GLU A 96 -2.17 11.61 6.65
CA GLU A 96 -2.81 12.35 7.74
C GLU A 96 -4.29 12.61 7.41
N PRO A 97 -5.19 12.67 8.41
CA PRO A 97 -6.56 13.11 8.20
C PRO A 97 -6.58 14.54 7.64
N ASN A 98 -7.37 14.78 6.59
CA ASN A 98 -7.59 16.15 6.11
C ASN A 98 -8.56 16.92 7.02
N GLN A 99 -8.90 18.17 6.64
CA GLN A 99 -9.84 19.01 7.40
C GLN A 99 -11.26 18.41 7.56
N TYR A 100 -11.63 17.46 6.70
CA TYR A 100 -12.89 16.73 6.75
C TYR A 100 -12.77 15.39 7.48
N ARG A 101 -11.61 15.11 8.10
CA ARG A 101 -11.26 13.85 8.78
C ARG A 101 -11.15 12.65 7.83
N GLU A 102 -11.07 12.91 6.53
CA GLU A 102 -10.87 11.87 5.52
C GLU A 102 -9.41 11.40 5.57
N CYS A 103 -9.22 10.09 5.60
CA CYS A 103 -7.92 9.44 5.71
C CYS A 103 -7.73 8.44 4.57
N LEU A 104 -6.47 8.26 4.16
CA LEU A 104 -6.03 7.16 3.31
C LEU A 104 -4.81 6.51 3.94
N SER A 105 -4.85 5.19 4.07
CA SER A 105 -3.64 4.37 4.21
C SER A 105 -3.70 3.23 3.21
N PHE A 106 -2.55 2.69 2.82
CA PHE A 106 -2.52 1.49 1.97
C PHE A 106 -1.26 0.68 2.17
N CYS A 107 -1.40 -0.62 1.91
CA CYS A 107 -0.30 -1.57 1.88
C CYS A 107 -0.09 -2.06 0.45
N ILE A 108 1.18 -2.18 0.05
CA ILE A 108 1.60 -2.81 -1.20
C ILE A 108 2.22 -4.16 -0.86
N TRP A 109 1.75 -5.21 -1.52
CA TRP A 109 2.14 -6.59 -1.28
C TRP A 109 2.72 -7.24 -2.53
N THR A 110 3.58 -8.23 -2.34
CA THR A 110 4.12 -9.05 -3.44
C THR A 110 3.02 -9.70 -4.26
N ASN A 111 1.92 -10.14 -3.63
CA ASN A 111 0.72 -10.62 -4.31
C ASN A 111 -0.51 -10.67 -3.37
N ARG A 112 -1.68 -10.88 -3.97
CA ARG A 112 -2.97 -10.99 -3.28
C ARG A 112 -3.04 -12.14 -2.27
N ASN A 113 -2.45 -13.29 -2.58
CA ASN A 113 -2.55 -14.45 -1.68
C ASN A 113 -1.79 -14.20 -0.37
N ILE A 114 -0.63 -13.54 -0.46
CA ILE A 114 0.14 -13.13 0.72
C ILE A 114 -0.63 -12.08 1.53
N SER A 115 -1.22 -11.06 0.88
CA SER A 115 -2.00 -10.05 1.60
C SER A 115 -3.17 -10.66 2.37
N ILE A 116 -3.87 -11.65 1.78
CA ILE A 116 -4.99 -12.34 2.45
C ILE A 116 -4.51 -13.09 3.68
N LYS A 117 -3.42 -13.86 3.57
CA LYS A 117 -2.88 -14.63 4.70
C LYS A 117 -2.38 -13.70 5.82
N ALA A 118 -1.72 -12.60 5.49
CA ALA A 118 -1.23 -11.64 6.48
C ALA A 118 -2.38 -10.95 7.24
N THR A 119 -3.44 -10.54 6.51
CA THR A 119 -4.57 -9.80 7.09
C THR A 119 -5.56 -10.66 7.88
N GLN A 120 -5.40 -12.00 7.87
CA GLN A 120 -6.19 -12.92 8.68
C GLN A 120 -5.62 -13.12 10.10
N ASN A 121 -4.44 -12.59 10.39
CA ASN A 121 -3.81 -12.76 11.68
C ASN A 121 -4.49 -11.92 12.78
N HIS A 122 -4.15 -12.20 14.04
CA HIS A 122 -4.93 -11.71 15.18
C HIS A 122 -4.82 -10.19 15.34
N ARG A 123 -3.66 -9.57 15.10
CA ARG A 123 -3.53 -8.10 15.24
C ARG A 123 -4.31 -7.36 14.18
N HIS A 124 -4.34 -7.86 12.95
CA HIS A 124 -5.22 -7.30 11.92
C HIS A 124 -6.70 -7.44 12.27
N THR A 125 -7.09 -8.56 12.87
CA THR A 125 -8.46 -8.76 13.33
C THR A 125 -8.84 -7.76 14.44
N ASP A 126 -7.94 -7.52 15.39
CA ASP A 126 -8.14 -6.52 16.46
C ASP A 126 -8.24 -5.10 15.91
N ALA A 127 -7.31 -4.71 15.01
CA ALA A 127 -7.32 -3.40 14.37
C ALA A 127 -8.61 -3.18 13.55
N LYS A 128 -9.09 -4.21 12.85
CA LYS A 128 -10.36 -4.14 12.11
C LYS A 128 -11.56 -3.93 13.04
N ARG A 129 -11.64 -4.64 14.16
CA ARG A 129 -12.72 -4.45 15.15
C ARG A 129 -12.69 -3.05 15.75
N LEU A 130 -11.50 -2.51 15.99
CA LEU A 130 -11.36 -1.13 16.46
C LEU A 130 -11.83 -0.13 15.41
N ALA A 131 -11.50 -0.36 14.14
CA ALA A 131 -11.93 0.49 13.03
C ALA A 131 -13.46 0.65 12.97
N ASP A 132 -14.21 -0.42 13.24
CA ASP A 132 -15.69 -0.39 13.27
C ASP A 132 -16.26 0.58 14.32
N THR A 133 -15.47 0.94 15.34
CA THR A 133 -15.88 1.91 16.39
C THR A 133 -15.25 3.28 16.27
N MET A 134 -14.17 3.42 15.49
CA MET A 134 -13.35 4.65 15.45
C MET A 134 -13.54 5.47 14.16
N TYR A 135 -14.08 4.87 13.10
CA TYR A 135 -14.39 5.56 11.85
C TYR A 135 -15.91 5.73 11.70
N GLU A 136 -16.34 6.87 11.18
CA GLU A 136 -17.74 7.08 10.76
C GLU A 136 -18.07 6.19 9.57
N THR A 137 -17.14 6.15 8.62
CA THR A 137 -17.21 5.27 7.45
C THR A 137 -15.81 4.81 7.08
N TYR A 138 -15.71 3.62 6.50
CA TYR A 138 -14.49 3.19 5.82
C TYR A 138 -14.82 2.28 4.64
N SER A 139 -13.89 2.20 3.68
CA SER A 139 -13.95 1.27 2.57
C SER A 139 -12.57 0.67 2.29
N LEU A 140 -12.58 -0.57 1.78
CA LEU A 140 -11.39 -1.28 1.35
C LEU A 140 -11.40 -1.41 -0.17
N GLU A 141 -10.46 -0.73 -0.81
CA GLU A 141 -10.25 -0.77 -2.25
C GLU A 141 -9.07 -1.68 -2.57
N ARG A 142 -9.17 -2.42 -3.67
CA ARG A 142 -8.14 -3.39 -4.07
C ARG A 142 -7.65 -3.10 -5.47
N TYR A 143 -6.34 -3.05 -5.64
CA TYR A 143 -5.72 -2.73 -6.93
C TYR A 143 -4.64 -3.74 -7.32
N MET A 144 -4.47 -3.92 -8.63
CA MET A 144 -3.30 -4.53 -9.23
C MET A 144 -2.41 -3.43 -9.80
N LEU A 145 -1.16 -3.41 -9.34
CA LEU A 145 -0.06 -2.64 -9.92
C LEU A 145 0.62 -3.50 -10.97
N LYS A 146 0.83 -2.99 -12.18
CA LYS A 146 1.57 -3.68 -13.23
C LYS A 146 2.66 -2.79 -13.82
N LYS A 147 3.91 -3.23 -13.70
CA LYS A 147 5.07 -2.61 -14.35
C LYS A 147 5.58 -3.53 -15.45
N THR A 148 5.70 -3.00 -16.67
CA THR A 148 6.31 -3.69 -17.81
C THR A 148 7.73 -3.16 -18.03
N LYS A 149 8.66 -4.06 -18.37
CA LYS A 149 10.04 -3.68 -18.66
C LYS A 149 10.13 -2.63 -19.78
N GLY A 150 10.97 -1.62 -19.60
CA GLY A 150 11.18 -0.53 -20.57
C GLY A 150 10.06 0.51 -20.64
N LYS A 151 9.02 0.40 -19.81
CA LYS A 151 7.96 1.41 -19.71
C LYS A 151 8.19 2.31 -18.50
N THR A 152 7.95 3.61 -18.68
CA THR A 152 8.08 4.63 -17.62
C THR A 152 6.78 4.88 -16.86
N LYS A 153 5.80 3.99 -17.00
CA LYS A 153 4.51 4.06 -16.30
C LYS A 153 4.21 2.75 -15.59
N ILE A 154 3.56 2.86 -14.44
CA ILE A 154 2.93 1.73 -13.74
C ILE A 154 1.43 1.83 -13.98
N ASN A 155 0.79 0.74 -14.39
CA ASN A 155 -0.67 0.69 -14.54
C ASN A 155 -1.29 0.27 -13.20
N ILE A 156 -2.28 1.02 -12.72
CA ILE A 156 -2.96 0.75 -11.45
C ILE A 156 -4.44 0.50 -11.74
N ASN A 157 -4.87 -0.76 -11.66
CA ASN A 157 -6.24 -1.14 -11.98
C ASN A 157 -6.98 -1.58 -10.73
N ARG A 158 -8.15 -0.99 -10.47
CA ARG A 158 -9.05 -1.47 -9.41
C ARG A 158 -9.60 -2.83 -9.83
N VAL A 159 -9.55 -3.81 -8.93
CA VAL A 159 -9.95 -5.19 -9.22
C VAL A 159 -11.15 -5.68 -8.43
N PHE A 160 -11.45 -5.06 -7.28
CA PHE A 160 -12.63 -5.34 -6.44
C PHE A 160 -13.03 -4.12 -5.61
#